data_AF-A0A950XDP8-F1
#
_entry.id   AF-A0A950XDP8-F1
#
_cell.length_a   1.000
_cell.length_b   1.000
_cell.length_c   1.000
_cell.angle_alpha   90.00
_cell.angle_beta   90.00
_cell.angle_gamma   90.00
#
_symmetry.space_group_name_H-M   'P 1'
#
loop_
_entity.id
_entity.type
_entity.pdbx_description
1 polymer ?
#
loop_
_entity_poly.entity_id
_entity_poly.type
_entity_poly.pdbx_seq_one_letter_code
_entity_poly.pdbx_strand_id
1 'polypeptide(L)'
;MGAALVWNNNRLRVLIAVLLAASPAICFAASSDLLPHLLLTPQRLRRLQRDRERETIRWMNFETRIQSTHDSSERGFELGLYYAVTHDEKRGREAVQWALQNRCSRRQVALIIDWAGSLASREEIGQLGNANCPPYPASQPEGLRDTFFMGVALNRITALDDSAKTIFLKWIESGGFQNANQLYAACEFLDGVRATLHAELRHDARQFFSDLPEEFLLGLKPEAVEHPDWMTHIAALALVSLDPNLPGSQYLQGWAIEDRQTIREGPGVAYELLWGDPYLPGVGYQNLDPWVYDEAGRLFARTDWKPTACWIAITRSGLDQENCPAGWRQNPATFGHMTLIPLTQPCTIVPPRNNNEAAIMWNVHPHQSISYLDKKRKEAAEADAAGMWRLPGNVEGKVCATQ
;
A
#
# COMPACT_ATOMS: atom_id res chain seq x y z
N MET A 1 -17.82 -2.55 -59.62
CA MET A 1 -19.06 -3.27 -60.00
C MET A 1 -19.03 -4.65 -59.35
N GLY A 2 -20.07 -5.01 -58.58
CA GLY A 2 -20.20 -6.24 -57.79
C GLY A 2 -20.40 -5.93 -56.29
N ALA A 3 -21.56 -5.40 -55.86
CA ALA A 3 -22.74 -6.14 -55.40
C ALA A 3 -22.39 -7.15 -54.28
N ALA A 4 -22.39 -6.78 -52.99
CA ALA A 4 -23.55 -6.48 -52.12
C ALA A 4 -24.64 -7.55 -52.20
N LEU A 5 -24.45 -8.65 -51.49
CA LEU A 5 -25.51 -9.60 -51.17
C LEU A 5 -25.17 -10.41 -49.92
N VAL A 6 -26.22 -10.69 -49.16
CA VAL A 6 -26.30 -11.54 -47.96
C VAL A 6 -25.89 -10.83 -46.68
N TRP A 7 -26.86 -10.42 -45.87
CA TRP A 7 -26.95 -10.52 -44.39
C TRP A 7 -28.27 -9.84 -43.97
N ASN A 8 -29.38 -10.23 -44.61
CA ASN A 8 -30.73 -9.83 -44.20
C ASN A 8 -31.49 -11.09 -43.78
N ASN A 9 -31.09 -11.67 -42.65
CA ASN A 9 -31.67 -12.90 -42.14
C ASN A 9 -32.50 -12.58 -40.90
N ASN A 10 -33.76 -12.19 -41.12
CA ASN A 10 -34.72 -11.83 -40.06
C ASN A 10 -34.91 -12.97 -39.03
N ARG A 11 -34.62 -14.23 -39.39
CA ARG A 11 -34.64 -15.36 -38.46
C ARG A 11 -33.53 -15.32 -37.40
N LEU A 12 -32.36 -14.77 -37.73
CA LEU A 12 -31.24 -14.63 -36.78
C LEU A 12 -31.52 -13.52 -35.76
N ARG A 13 -32.21 -12.44 -36.17
CA ARG A 13 -32.63 -11.35 -35.27
C ARG A 13 -33.70 -11.80 -34.27
N VAL A 14 -34.63 -12.66 -34.68
CA VAL A 14 -35.64 -13.23 -33.77
C VAL A 14 -35.02 -14.21 -32.78
N LEU A 15 -34.03 -15.01 -33.19
CA LEU A 15 -33.30 -15.92 -32.28
C LEU A 15 -32.45 -15.17 -31.25
N ILE A 16 -31.81 -14.06 -31.61
CA ILE A 16 -31.07 -13.21 -30.66
C ILE A 16 -32.04 -12.48 -29.70
N ALA A 17 -33.20 -12.04 -30.20
CA ALA A 17 -34.23 -11.40 -29.35
C ALA A 17 -34.88 -12.38 -28.36
N VAL A 18 -35.06 -13.65 -28.73
CA VAL A 18 -35.61 -14.68 -27.83
C VAL A 18 -34.56 -15.18 -26.82
N LEU A 19 -33.27 -15.23 -27.19
CA LEU A 19 -32.19 -15.55 -26.25
C LEU A 19 -31.91 -14.42 -25.23
N LEU A 20 -32.22 -13.17 -25.56
CA LEU A 20 -32.19 -12.05 -24.60
C LEU A 20 -33.42 -11.97 -23.69
N ALA A 21 -34.50 -12.70 -23.99
CA ALA A 21 -35.74 -12.69 -23.20
C ALA A 21 -35.87 -13.88 -22.23
N ALA A 22 -34.91 -14.82 -22.24
CA ALA A 22 -34.95 -16.04 -21.42
C ALA A 22 -33.68 -16.22 -20.56
N SER A 23 -33.05 -15.13 -20.12
CA SER A 23 -32.19 -15.22 -18.95
C SER A 23 -33.10 -15.30 -17.72
N PRO A 24 -33.06 -16.38 -16.93
CA PRO A 24 -33.60 -16.30 -15.58
C PRO A 24 -32.76 -15.23 -14.89
N ALA A 25 -33.38 -14.07 -14.62
CA ALA A 25 -32.86 -13.15 -13.65
C ALA A 25 -32.80 -13.93 -12.34
N ILE A 26 -31.64 -14.52 -12.05
CA ILE A 26 -31.29 -14.92 -10.70
C ILE A 26 -31.22 -13.60 -9.95
N CYS A 27 -32.35 -13.23 -9.39
CA CYS A 27 -32.51 -12.11 -8.51
C CYS A 27 -31.81 -12.51 -7.20
N PHE A 28 -30.48 -12.42 -7.16
CA PHE A 28 -29.79 -12.17 -5.90
C PHE A 28 -30.04 -10.70 -5.57
N ALA A 29 -31.27 -10.40 -5.16
CA ALA A 29 -31.52 -9.26 -4.29
C ALA A 29 -30.98 -9.64 -2.90
N ALA A 30 -29.65 -9.75 -2.79
CA ALA A 30 -29.03 -9.50 -1.49
C ALA A 30 -29.36 -8.04 -1.20
N SER A 31 -30.22 -7.80 -0.21
CA SER A 31 -30.53 -6.44 0.24
C SER A 31 -29.21 -5.71 0.44
N SER A 32 -29.06 -4.56 -0.21
CA SER A 32 -27.89 -3.68 -0.09
C SER A 32 -27.52 -3.37 1.37
N ASP A 33 -28.49 -3.50 2.28
CA ASP A 33 -28.36 -3.19 3.71
C ASP A 33 -27.66 -4.28 4.55
N LEU A 34 -27.27 -5.43 3.97
CA LEU A 34 -26.67 -6.57 4.69
C LEU A 34 -25.23 -6.90 4.30
N LEU A 35 -24.62 -6.17 3.36
CA LEU A 35 -23.26 -6.44 2.93
C LEU A 35 -22.26 -5.63 3.78
N PRO A 36 -21.09 -6.21 4.13
CA PRO A 36 -20.02 -5.46 4.76
C PRO A 36 -19.62 -4.21 3.97
N HIS A 37 -19.43 -3.09 4.67
CA HIS A 37 -18.98 -1.82 4.08
C HIS A 37 -17.50 -1.55 4.34
N LEU A 38 -16.93 -2.11 5.40
CA LEU A 38 -15.55 -1.92 5.80
C LEU A 38 -14.69 -3.08 5.31
N LEU A 39 -13.70 -2.78 4.48
CA LEU A 39 -12.65 -3.69 4.00
C LEU A 39 -13.12 -4.96 3.26
N LEU A 40 -14.42 -5.26 3.19
CA LEU A 40 -14.96 -6.44 2.52
C LEU A 40 -15.92 -6.05 1.41
N THR A 41 -15.36 -5.43 0.36
CA THR A 41 -16.16 -5.15 -0.85
C THR A 41 -16.80 -6.43 -1.39
N PRO A 42 -17.93 -6.35 -2.12
CA PRO A 42 -18.59 -7.54 -2.66
C PRO A 42 -17.67 -8.39 -3.55
N GLN A 43 -16.66 -7.78 -4.19
CA GLN A 43 -15.65 -8.52 -4.95
C GLN A 43 -14.66 -9.26 -4.04
N ARG A 44 -14.13 -8.59 -3.01
CA ARG A 44 -13.18 -9.19 -2.06
C ARG A 44 -13.82 -10.33 -1.27
N LEU A 45 -15.06 -10.14 -0.79
CA LEU A 45 -15.80 -11.19 -0.10
C LEU A 45 -16.03 -12.43 -0.98
N ARG A 46 -16.45 -12.24 -2.24
CA ARG A 46 -16.60 -13.35 -3.19
C ARG A 46 -15.27 -14.07 -3.49
N ARG A 47 -14.14 -13.35 -3.53
CA ARG A 47 -12.82 -13.98 -3.66
C ARG A 47 -12.54 -14.88 -2.45
N LEU A 48 -12.73 -14.37 -1.24
CA LEU A 48 -12.51 -15.12 0.00
C LEU A 48 -13.39 -16.37 0.12
N GLN A 49 -14.66 -16.26 -0.26
CA GLN A 49 -15.58 -17.40 -0.31
C GLN A 49 -15.10 -18.48 -1.29
N ARG A 50 -14.57 -18.09 -2.45
CA ARG A 50 -13.96 -19.04 -3.40
C ARG A 50 -12.66 -19.64 -2.85
N ASP A 51 -11.87 -18.88 -2.11
CA ASP A 51 -10.64 -19.40 -1.48
C ASP A 51 -10.96 -20.47 -0.43
N ARG A 52 -12.09 -20.34 0.28
CA ARG A 52 -12.67 -21.39 1.13
C ARG A 52 -13.15 -22.59 0.32
N GLU A 53 -14.01 -22.38 -0.67
CA GLU A 53 -14.58 -23.47 -1.49
C GLU A 53 -13.51 -24.32 -2.18
N ARG A 54 -12.37 -23.71 -2.51
CA ARG A 54 -11.22 -24.36 -3.15
C ARG A 54 -10.19 -24.90 -2.16
N GLU A 55 -10.39 -24.70 -0.87
CA GLU A 55 -9.44 -25.09 0.18
C GLU A 55 -8.01 -24.61 -0.12
N THR A 56 -7.89 -23.33 -0.50
CA THR A 56 -6.57 -22.76 -0.79
C THR A 56 -5.67 -22.79 0.44
N ILE A 57 -4.34 -22.77 0.26
CA ILE A 57 -3.39 -22.75 1.38
C ILE A 57 -3.66 -21.58 2.34
N ARG A 58 -3.97 -20.39 1.82
CA ARG A 58 -4.33 -19.21 2.65
C ARG A 58 -5.56 -19.48 3.51
N TRP A 59 -6.60 -20.09 2.93
CA TRP A 59 -7.79 -20.49 3.68
C TRP A 59 -7.46 -21.54 4.75
N MET A 60 -6.76 -22.61 4.39
CA MET A 60 -6.41 -23.68 5.32
C MET A 60 -5.57 -23.18 6.50
N ASN A 61 -4.60 -22.29 6.26
CA ASN A 61 -3.81 -21.65 7.31
C ASN A 61 -4.70 -20.83 8.25
N PHE A 62 -5.62 -20.03 7.68
CA PHE A 62 -6.55 -19.21 8.46
C PHE A 62 -7.53 -20.06 9.27
N GLU A 63 -8.12 -21.09 8.68
CA GLU A 63 -9.04 -22.00 9.36
C GLU A 63 -8.33 -22.74 10.51
N THR A 64 -7.12 -23.23 10.27
CA THR A 64 -6.28 -23.84 11.32
C THR A 64 -6.02 -22.85 12.46
N ARG A 65 -5.74 -21.58 12.15
CA ARG A 65 -5.56 -20.53 13.17
C ARG A 65 -6.82 -20.32 14.00
N ILE A 66 -7.99 -20.22 13.37
CA ILE A 66 -9.27 -20.03 14.08
C ILE A 66 -9.56 -21.17 15.06
N GLN A 67 -9.21 -22.40 14.68
CA GLN A 67 -9.43 -23.60 15.48
C GLN A 67 -8.43 -23.77 16.63
N SER A 68 -7.16 -23.41 16.40
CA SER A 68 -6.06 -23.68 17.35
C SER A 68 -5.76 -22.52 18.31
N THR A 69 -5.96 -21.27 17.88
CA THR A 69 -5.55 -20.08 18.64
C THR A 69 -6.74 -19.38 19.24
N HIS A 70 -6.81 -19.31 20.58
CA HIS A 70 -7.90 -18.67 21.31
C HIS A 70 -7.49 -17.30 21.89
N ASP A 71 -6.23 -17.16 22.31
CA ASP A 71 -5.67 -15.96 22.92
C ASP A 71 -4.87 -15.14 21.89
N SER A 72 -5.57 -14.53 20.94
CA SER A 72 -5.00 -13.66 19.91
C SER A 72 -5.32 -12.20 20.19
N SER A 73 -4.35 -11.29 20.00
CA SER A 73 -4.62 -9.84 20.03
C SER A 73 -5.56 -9.40 18.90
N GLU A 74 -5.66 -10.20 17.84
CA GLU A 74 -6.47 -9.98 16.65
C GLU A 74 -7.74 -10.84 16.65
N ARG A 75 -8.09 -11.46 17.79
CA ARG A 75 -9.15 -12.47 17.87
C ARG A 75 -10.51 -11.97 17.37
N GLY A 76 -10.84 -10.71 17.65
CA GLY A 76 -12.09 -10.10 17.18
C GLY A 76 -12.16 -10.01 15.67
N PHE A 77 -11.08 -9.51 15.04
CA PHE A 77 -10.94 -9.45 13.58
C PHE A 77 -10.98 -10.83 12.94
N GLU A 78 -10.25 -11.80 13.50
CA GLU A 78 -10.21 -13.18 13.04
C GLU A 78 -11.60 -13.84 13.04
N LEU A 79 -12.31 -13.77 14.16
CA LEU A 79 -13.66 -14.36 14.27
C LEU A 79 -14.66 -13.67 13.34
N GLY A 80 -14.60 -12.33 13.24
CA GLY A 80 -15.44 -11.55 12.35
C GLY A 80 -15.21 -11.92 10.88
N LEU A 81 -13.94 -12.03 10.46
CA LEU A 81 -13.59 -12.42 9.08
C LEU A 81 -14.05 -13.85 8.78
N TYR A 82 -13.85 -14.77 9.72
CA TYR A 82 -14.32 -16.15 9.55
C TYR A 82 -15.85 -16.20 9.39
N TYR A 83 -16.60 -15.47 10.21
CA TYR A 83 -18.05 -15.35 10.05
C TYR A 83 -18.44 -14.77 8.69
N ALA A 84 -17.81 -13.68 8.26
CA ALA A 84 -18.13 -13.06 6.97
C ALA A 84 -17.97 -14.03 5.79
N VAL A 85 -16.94 -14.89 5.83
CA VAL A 85 -16.66 -15.87 4.77
C VAL A 85 -17.51 -17.14 4.89
N THR A 86 -17.85 -17.58 6.11
CA THR A 86 -18.50 -18.88 6.36
C THR A 86 -19.99 -18.81 6.65
N HIS A 87 -20.45 -17.68 7.17
CA HIS A 87 -21.73 -17.52 7.86
C HIS A 87 -21.92 -18.46 9.07
N ASP A 88 -20.83 -18.93 9.71
CA ASP A 88 -20.90 -19.68 10.97
C ASP A 88 -21.35 -18.78 12.12
N GLU A 89 -22.66 -18.82 12.43
CA GLU A 89 -23.28 -18.01 13.47
C GLU A 89 -22.62 -18.18 14.84
N LYS A 90 -22.08 -19.37 15.16
CA LYS A 90 -21.41 -19.60 16.44
C LYS A 90 -20.16 -18.72 16.55
N ARG A 91 -19.35 -18.68 15.50
CA ARG A 91 -18.14 -17.84 15.44
C ARG A 91 -18.49 -16.36 15.36
N GLY A 92 -19.55 -15.99 14.64
CA GLY A 92 -20.06 -14.62 14.62
C GLY A 92 -20.51 -14.14 16.00
N ARG A 93 -21.24 -14.97 16.76
CA ARG A 93 -21.64 -14.69 18.15
C ARG A 93 -20.43 -14.57 19.08
N GLU A 94 -19.43 -15.44 18.92
CA GLU A 94 -18.16 -15.35 19.65
C GLU A 94 -17.46 -14.00 19.40
N ALA A 95 -17.46 -13.52 18.16
CA ALA A 95 -16.91 -12.20 17.80
C ALA A 95 -17.64 -11.06 18.53
N VAL A 96 -18.98 -11.08 18.53
CA VAL A 96 -19.79 -10.07 19.23
C VAL A 96 -19.50 -10.07 20.74
N GLN A 97 -19.39 -11.24 21.36
CA GLN A 97 -19.05 -11.34 22.78
C GLN A 97 -17.63 -10.85 23.07
N TRP A 98 -16.67 -11.15 22.20
CA TRP A 98 -15.31 -10.63 22.30
C TRP A 98 -15.32 -9.09 22.24
N ALA A 99 -16.09 -8.48 21.32
CA ALA A 99 -16.18 -7.02 21.20
C ALA A 99 -16.74 -6.37 22.46
N LEU A 100 -17.75 -6.98 23.09
CA LEU A 100 -18.35 -6.49 24.34
C LEU A 100 -17.37 -6.50 25.51
N GLN A 101 -16.39 -7.41 25.50
CA GLN A 101 -15.33 -7.49 26.50
C GLN A 101 -14.14 -6.56 26.18
N ASN A 102 -13.91 -6.29 24.89
CA ASN A 102 -12.76 -5.53 24.38
C ASN A 102 -13.19 -4.22 23.70
N ARG A 103 -14.10 -3.47 24.34
CA ARG A 103 -14.79 -2.32 23.73
C ARG A 103 -13.86 -1.20 23.24
N CYS A 104 -12.63 -1.16 23.74
CA CYS A 104 -11.63 -0.16 23.34
C CYS A 104 -10.70 -0.60 22.20
N SER A 105 -10.84 -1.82 21.69
CA SER A 105 -10.23 -2.26 20.43
C SER A 105 -11.01 -1.73 19.23
N ARG A 106 -11.09 -0.39 19.10
CA ARG A 106 -12.05 0.32 18.23
C ARG A 106 -12.04 -0.19 16.79
N ARG A 107 -10.88 -0.38 16.18
CA ARG A 107 -10.76 -1.01 14.84
C ARG A 107 -11.53 -2.32 14.74
N GLN A 108 -11.24 -3.29 15.62
CA GLN A 108 -11.83 -4.63 15.56
C GLN A 108 -13.32 -4.58 15.91
N VAL A 109 -13.71 -3.77 16.89
CA VAL A 109 -15.12 -3.56 17.25
C VAL A 109 -15.92 -3.04 16.06
N ALA A 110 -15.39 -2.06 15.31
CA ALA A 110 -16.05 -1.55 14.11
C ALA A 110 -16.23 -2.63 13.03
N LEU A 111 -15.19 -3.43 12.77
CA LEU A 111 -15.28 -4.55 11.82
C LEU A 111 -16.32 -5.59 12.26
N ILE A 112 -16.40 -5.90 13.55
CA ILE A 112 -17.40 -6.86 14.08
C ILE A 112 -18.82 -6.31 13.94
N ILE A 113 -19.04 -5.02 14.22
CA ILE A 113 -20.34 -4.39 14.02
C ILE A 113 -20.73 -4.43 12.54
N ASP A 114 -19.82 -4.10 11.64
CA ASP A 114 -20.11 -4.10 10.19
C ASP A 114 -20.33 -5.52 9.64
N TRP A 115 -19.54 -6.51 10.06
CA TRP A 115 -19.56 -7.84 9.47
C TRP A 115 -20.53 -8.81 10.15
N ALA A 116 -20.68 -8.70 11.47
CA ALA A 116 -21.47 -9.60 12.31
C ALA A 116 -22.58 -8.87 13.10
N GLY A 117 -22.83 -7.59 12.83
CA GLY A 117 -23.81 -6.78 13.56
C GLY A 117 -25.24 -7.30 13.48
N SER A 118 -25.59 -8.06 12.44
CA SER A 118 -26.89 -8.74 12.31
C SER A 118 -27.13 -9.79 13.41
N LEU A 119 -26.05 -10.30 14.02
CA LEU A 119 -26.13 -11.19 15.16
C LEU A 119 -26.23 -10.43 16.48
N ALA A 120 -25.80 -9.17 16.55
CA ALA A 120 -25.89 -8.38 17.78
C ALA A 120 -27.29 -7.78 17.98
N SER A 121 -27.71 -7.69 19.24
CA SER A 121 -28.90 -6.92 19.61
C SER A 121 -28.64 -5.42 19.53
N ARG A 122 -29.71 -4.61 19.40
CA ARG A 122 -29.60 -3.15 19.42
C ARG A 122 -28.95 -2.61 20.69
N GLU A 123 -29.17 -3.28 21.83
CA GLU A 123 -28.54 -2.91 23.10
C GLU A 123 -27.03 -3.15 23.06
N GLU A 124 -26.60 -4.33 22.59
CA GLU A 124 -25.17 -4.66 22.45
C GLU A 124 -24.47 -3.66 21.51
N ILE A 125 -25.05 -3.35 20.35
CA ILE A 125 -24.53 -2.31 19.44
C ILE A 125 -24.43 -0.94 20.15
N GLY A 126 -25.44 -0.58 20.93
CA GLY A 126 -25.43 0.65 21.73
C GLY A 126 -24.31 0.67 22.78
N GLN A 127 -24.01 -0.46 23.43
CA GLN A 127 -22.91 -0.58 24.39
C GLN A 127 -21.54 -0.46 23.72
N LEU A 128 -21.37 -1.05 22.53
CA LEU A 128 -20.13 -0.95 21.75
C LEU A 128 -19.89 0.48 21.25
N GLY A 129 -20.94 1.15 20.74
CA GLY A 129 -20.84 2.49 20.16
C GLY A 129 -20.70 3.64 21.17
N ASN A 130 -20.93 3.38 22.46
CA ASN A 130 -20.84 4.37 23.54
C ASN A 130 -19.70 4.07 24.53
N ALA A 131 -18.77 3.19 24.18
CA ALA A 131 -17.67 2.83 25.04
C ALA A 131 -16.75 4.04 25.31
N ASN A 132 -16.48 4.32 26.59
CA ASN A 132 -15.52 5.35 26.99
C ASN A 132 -14.10 4.79 26.89
N CYS A 133 -13.39 5.16 25.83
CA CYS A 133 -12.06 4.65 25.53
C CYS A 133 -11.04 5.77 25.46
N PRO A 134 -9.77 5.51 25.80
CA PRO A 134 -8.71 6.50 25.68
C PRO A 134 -8.69 7.15 24.29
N PRO A 135 -8.42 8.46 24.19
CA PRO A 135 -8.31 9.11 22.90
C PRO A 135 -7.10 8.54 22.14
N TYR A 136 -7.26 8.25 20.85
CA TYR A 136 -6.12 8.00 19.98
C TYR A 136 -5.41 9.31 19.67
N PRO A 137 -4.10 9.27 19.33
CA PRO A 137 -3.43 10.42 18.74
C PRO A 137 -4.15 10.77 17.43
N ALA A 138 -4.91 11.86 17.44
CA ALA A 138 -5.71 12.27 16.29
C ALA A 138 -4.83 12.56 15.05
N SER A 139 -3.54 12.79 15.25
CA SER A 139 -2.55 13.07 14.19
C SER A 139 -1.96 11.83 13.51
N GLN A 140 -2.42 10.61 13.84
CA GLN A 140 -1.90 9.37 13.29
C GLN A 140 -2.96 8.60 12.48
N PRO A 141 -2.57 7.83 11.44
CA PRO A 141 -3.51 7.08 10.61
C PRO A 141 -4.39 6.10 11.39
N GLU A 142 -3.89 5.50 12.47
CA GLU A 142 -4.65 4.61 13.35
C GLU A 142 -5.86 5.33 13.96
N GLY A 143 -5.66 6.57 14.43
CA GLY A 143 -6.73 7.39 15.00
C GLY A 143 -7.77 7.82 13.96
N LEU A 144 -7.31 8.17 12.75
CA LEU A 144 -8.18 8.47 11.61
C LEU A 144 -9.01 7.25 11.19
N ARG A 145 -8.35 6.11 11.00
CA ARG A 145 -8.97 4.83 10.66
C ARG A 145 -10.01 4.43 11.69
N ASP A 146 -9.65 4.38 12.97
CA ASP A 146 -10.53 3.88 14.03
C ASP A 146 -11.76 4.77 14.20
N THR A 147 -11.59 6.09 14.13
CA THR A 147 -12.69 7.05 14.14
C THR A 147 -13.61 6.87 12.93
N PHE A 148 -13.03 6.75 11.74
CA PHE A 148 -13.78 6.55 10.52
C PHE A 148 -14.54 5.22 10.53
N PHE A 149 -13.88 4.11 10.88
CA PHE A 149 -14.46 2.77 10.93
C PHE A 149 -15.63 2.70 11.91
N MET A 150 -15.47 3.23 13.13
CA MET A 150 -16.57 3.28 14.09
C MET A 150 -17.74 4.13 13.57
N GLY A 151 -17.44 5.23 12.89
CA GLY A 151 -18.47 6.07 12.28
C GLY A 151 -19.23 5.38 11.16
N VAL A 152 -18.56 4.62 10.29
CA VAL A 152 -19.21 3.80 9.25
C VAL A 152 -20.04 2.69 9.87
N ALA A 153 -19.46 1.90 10.77
CA ALA A 153 -20.12 0.75 11.39
C ALA A 153 -21.39 1.14 12.18
N LEU A 154 -21.43 2.36 12.73
CA LEU A 154 -22.60 2.90 13.44
C LEU A 154 -23.52 3.76 12.55
N ASN A 155 -23.25 3.82 11.24
CA ASN A 155 -23.99 4.64 10.27
C ASN A 155 -24.07 6.13 10.67
N ARG A 156 -22.94 6.70 11.09
CA ARG A 156 -22.78 8.10 11.56
C ARG A 156 -21.99 8.98 10.60
N ILE A 157 -21.44 8.43 9.52
CA ILE A 157 -20.62 9.17 8.55
C ILE A 157 -21.31 9.19 7.19
N THR A 158 -21.45 10.39 6.64
CA THR A 158 -21.95 10.62 5.28
C THR A 158 -20.96 11.40 4.40
N ALA A 159 -19.93 11.99 5.01
CA ALA A 159 -18.86 12.72 4.32
C ALA A 159 -17.57 12.67 5.15
N LEU A 160 -16.43 12.86 4.50
CA LEU A 160 -15.15 12.96 5.18
C LEU A 160 -14.95 14.39 5.71
N ASP A 161 -14.48 14.51 6.94
CA ASP A 161 -14.10 15.78 7.55
C ASP A 161 -12.82 16.35 6.91
N ASP A 162 -12.82 17.64 6.57
CA ASP A 162 -11.65 18.36 6.05
C ASP A 162 -10.46 18.30 7.01
N SER A 163 -10.72 18.22 8.32
CA SER A 163 -9.67 18.05 9.33
C SER A 163 -8.95 16.70 9.18
N ALA A 164 -9.69 15.62 8.92
CA ALA A 164 -9.14 14.28 8.72
C ALA A 164 -8.27 14.23 7.46
N LYS A 165 -8.72 14.85 6.36
CA LYS A 165 -7.94 15.00 5.12
C LYS A 165 -6.64 15.75 5.37
N THR A 166 -6.71 16.88 6.08
CA THR A 166 -5.53 17.70 6.41
C THR A 166 -4.52 16.94 7.26
N ILE A 167 -4.99 16.20 8.27
CA ILE A 167 -4.13 15.37 9.12
C ILE A 167 -3.45 14.27 8.29
N PHE A 168 -4.21 13.61 7.41
CA PHE A 168 -3.69 12.56 6.55
C PHE A 168 -2.57 13.07 5.63
N LEU A 169 -2.76 14.22 4.99
CA LEU A 169 -1.73 14.83 4.15
C LEU A 169 -0.47 15.21 4.95
N LYS A 170 -0.62 15.77 6.16
CA LYS A 170 0.53 16.05 7.04
C LYS A 170 1.29 14.80 7.45
N TRP A 171 0.60 13.68 7.67
CA TRP A 171 1.24 12.41 7.98
C TRP A 171 2.12 11.94 6.80
N ILE A 172 1.62 12.05 5.56
CA ILE A 172 2.41 11.76 4.35
C ILE A 172 3.67 12.62 4.31
N GLU A 173 3.52 13.94 4.47
CA GLU A 173 4.64 14.89 4.45
C GLU A 173 5.71 14.61 5.50
N SER A 174 5.29 14.11 6.68
CA SER A 174 6.20 13.76 7.77
C SER A 174 7.00 12.47 7.55
N GLY A 175 6.71 11.70 6.49
CA GLY A 175 7.37 10.42 6.24
C GLY A 175 6.84 9.25 7.09
N GLY A 176 5.64 9.39 7.68
CA GLY A 176 5.09 8.37 8.58
C GLY A 176 4.79 7.02 7.90
N PHE A 177 4.74 6.99 6.56
CA PHE A 177 4.57 5.79 5.74
C PHE A 177 5.72 4.78 5.88
N GLN A 178 6.89 5.18 6.40
CA GLN A 178 8.01 4.26 6.66
C GLN A 178 7.74 3.30 7.83
N ASN A 179 6.76 3.60 8.69
CA ASN A 179 6.33 2.68 9.72
C ASN A 179 5.23 1.75 9.17
N ALA A 180 5.50 0.44 9.12
CA ALA A 180 4.56 -0.54 8.55
C ALA A 180 3.17 -0.55 9.22
N ASN A 181 3.09 -0.33 10.55
CA ASN A 181 1.80 -0.28 11.25
C ASN A 181 0.99 0.94 10.83
N GLN A 182 1.64 2.11 10.74
CA GLN A 182 0.98 3.35 10.29
C GLN A 182 0.58 3.28 8.83
N LEU A 183 1.45 2.73 7.97
CA LEU A 183 1.14 2.52 6.55
C LEU A 183 -0.04 1.57 6.37
N TYR A 184 -0.07 0.46 7.11
CA TYR A 184 -1.20 -0.46 7.09
C TYR A 184 -2.51 0.24 7.51
N ALA A 185 -2.48 0.99 8.61
CA ALA A 185 -3.64 1.76 9.07
C ALA A 185 -4.10 2.81 8.05
N ALA A 186 -3.16 3.47 7.38
CA ALA A 186 -3.44 4.40 6.28
C ALA A 186 -4.10 3.68 5.08
N CYS A 187 -3.64 2.47 4.73
CA CYS A 187 -4.25 1.69 3.66
C CYS A 187 -5.69 1.30 4.01
N GLU A 188 -5.94 0.85 5.24
CA GLU A 188 -7.29 0.56 5.72
C GLU A 188 -8.21 1.79 5.68
N PHE A 189 -7.69 2.95 6.10
CA PHE A 189 -8.42 4.20 6.04
C PHE A 189 -8.78 4.60 4.61
N LEU A 190 -7.81 4.53 3.68
CA LEU A 190 -8.03 4.82 2.26
C LEU A 190 -9.04 3.86 1.63
N ASP A 191 -8.92 2.55 1.88
CA ASP A 191 -9.85 1.55 1.34
C ASP A 191 -11.27 1.77 1.88
N GLY A 192 -11.40 2.07 3.18
CA GLY A 192 -12.68 2.40 3.81
C GLY A 192 -13.32 3.67 3.23
N VAL A 193 -12.56 4.77 3.12
CA VAL A 193 -13.07 6.03 2.55
C VAL A 193 -13.53 5.83 1.11
N ARG A 194 -12.75 5.11 0.30
CA ARG A 194 -13.10 4.79 -1.08
C ARG A 194 -14.36 3.91 -1.16
N ALA A 195 -14.45 2.88 -0.34
CA ALA A 195 -15.56 1.93 -0.36
C ALA A 195 -16.87 2.56 0.11
N THR A 196 -16.84 3.38 1.17
CA THR A 196 -18.04 3.94 1.79
C THR A 196 -18.46 5.29 1.22
N LEU A 197 -17.50 6.18 0.94
CA LEU A 197 -17.78 7.56 0.49
C LEU A 197 -17.52 7.78 -0.99
N HIS A 198 -16.97 6.78 -1.70
CA HIS A 198 -16.57 6.89 -3.11
C HIS A 198 -15.61 8.06 -3.37
N ALA A 199 -14.85 8.47 -2.35
CA ALA A 199 -13.84 9.52 -2.43
C ALA A 199 -12.46 8.92 -2.65
N GLU A 200 -11.65 9.59 -3.48
CA GLU A 200 -10.29 9.15 -3.82
C GLU A 200 -9.25 10.15 -3.27
N LEU A 201 -8.81 9.92 -2.03
CA LEU A 201 -7.86 10.79 -1.34
C LEU A 201 -6.45 10.74 -1.93
N ARG A 202 -6.11 9.69 -2.69
CA ARG A 202 -4.79 9.59 -3.32
C ARG A 202 -4.59 10.65 -4.40
N HIS A 203 -5.68 11.19 -4.96
CA HIS A 203 -5.60 12.27 -5.95
C HIS A 203 -4.99 13.56 -5.40
N ASP A 204 -5.10 13.80 -4.08
CA ASP A 204 -4.53 14.99 -3.44
C ASP A 204 -3.00 14.92 -3.30
N ALA A 205 -2.42 13.72 -3.41
CA ALA A 205 -0.97 13.48 -3.38
C ALA A 205 -0.58 12.44 -4.45
N ARG A 206 -1.03 12.67 -5.70
CA ARG A 206 -0.95 11.66 -6.78
C ARG A 206 0.47 11.14 -7.02
N GLN A 207 1.46 12.03 -7.08
CA GLN A 207 2.85 11.62 -7.34
C GLN A 207 3.37 10.72 -6.23
N PHE A 208 3.16 11.11 -4.97
CA PHE A 208 3.51 10.29 -3.81
C PHE A 208 2.92 8.88 -3.89
N PHE A 209 1.61 8.73 -4.15
CA PHE A 209 1.00 7.40 -4.23
C PHE A 209 1.39 6.61 -5.48
N SER A 210 1.81 7.28 -6.56
CA SER A 210 2.36 6.62 -7.74
C SER A 210 3.72 5.98 -7.43
N ASP A 211 4.56 6.66 -6.65
CA ASP A 211 5.93 6.25 -6.36
C ASP A 211 6.02 5.35 -5.11
N LEU A 212 5.03 5.44 -4.21
CA LEU A 212 5.02 4.76 -2.91
C LEU A 212 5.28 3.24 -2.97
N PRO A 213 4.74 2.45 -3.92
CA PRO A 213 5.06 1.02 -3.98
C PRO A 213 6.55 0.75 -4.24
N GLU A 214 7.20 1.57 -5.06
CA GLU A 214 8.62 1.45 -5.38
C GLU A 214 9.48 1.98 -4.21
N GLU A 215 9.12 3.14 -3.65
CA GLU A 215 9.75 3.68 -2.43
C GLU A 215 9.66 2.70 -1.26
N PHE A 216 8.52 2.04 -1.06
CA PHE A 216 8.34 1.04 -0.03
C PHE A 216 9.35 -0.10 -0.21
N LEU A 217 9.42 -0.69 -1.40
CA LEU A 217 10.26 -1.85 -1.66
C LEU A 217 11.75 -1.52 -1.62
N LEU A 218 12.14 -0.38 -2.21
CA LEU A 218 13.53 0.09 -2.21
C LEU A 218 13.97 0.60 -0.83
N GLY A 219 13.02 1.08 -0.02
CA GLY A 219 13.24 1.52 1.35
C GLY A 219 13.47 0.38 2.35
N LEU A 220 13.10 -0.86 2.02
CA LEU A 220 13.45 -2.02 2.83
C LEU A 220 14.97 -2.22 2.86
N LYS A 221 15.53 -2.63 4.00
CA LYS A 221 16.93 -3.07 4.10
C LYS A 221 17.13 -4.43 3.42
N PRO A 222 18.34 -4.84 3.04
CA PRO A 222 18.60 -6.13 2.41
C PRO A 222 17.97 -7.32 3.16
N GLU A 223 18.17 -7.41 4.48
CA GLU A 223 17.56 -8.48 5.30
C GLU A 223 16.02 -8.42 5.30
N ALA A 224 15.43 -7.22 5.32
CA ALA A 224 13.97 -7.05 5.33
C ALA A 224 13.32 -7.38 3.98
N VAL A 225 14.06 -7.33 2.87
CA VAL A 225 13.59 -7.84 1.57
C VAL A 225 13.53 -9.37 1.59
N GLU A 226 14.45 -10.01 2.31
CA GLU A 226 14.53 -11.46 2.40
C GLU A 226 13.53 -12.05 3.41
N HIS A 227 13.48 -11.44 4.58
CA HIS A 227 12.76 -11.88 5.76
C HIS A 227 12.01 -10.68 6.38
N PRO A 228 10.97 -10.15 5.70
CA PRO A 228 10.19 -9.07 6.24
C PRO A 228 9.50 -9.50 7.55
N ASP A 229 9.37 -8.57 8.50
CA ASP A 229 8.40 -8.80 9.56
C ASP A 229 6.99 -8.88 8.97
N TRP A 230 6.11 -9.59 9.66
CA TRP A 230 4.77 -9.87 9.12
C TRP A 230 3.96 -8.59 8.86
N MET A 231 4.15 -7.51 9.63
CA MET A 231 3.39 -6.26 9.40
C MET A 231 3.90 -5.53 8.16
N THR A 232 5.22 -5.53 7.93
CA THR A 232 5.81 -5.04 6.67
C THR A 232 5.25 -5.79 5.47
N HIS A 233 5.17 -7.13 5.54
CA HIS A 233 4.52 -7.92 4.50
C HIS A 233 3.06 -7.47 4.30
N ILE A 234 2.26 -7.44 5.37
CA ILE A 234 0.83 -7.12 5.27
C ILE A 234 0.59 -5.70 4.73
N ALA A 235 1.42 -4.73 5.11
CA ALA A 235 1.37 -3.37 4.57
C ALA A 235 1.59 -3.36 3.04
N ALA A 236 2.50 -4.20 2.52
CA ALA A 236 2.72 -4.34 1.09
C ALA A 236 1.50 -4.90 0.36
N LEU A 237 0.89 -5.98 0.86
CA LEU A 237 -0.32 -6.56 0.26
C LEU A 237 -1.49 -5.57 0.27
N ALA A 238 -1.66 -4.83 1.37
CA ALA A 238 -2.67 -3.79 1.46
C ALA A 238 -2.42 -2.66 0.45
N LEU A 239 -1.16 -2.22 0.31
CA LEU A 239 -0.76 -1.20 -0.65
C LEU A 239 -1.02 -1.62 -2.10
N VAL A 240 -0.69 -2.88 -2.47
CA VAL A 240 -1.04 -3.44 -3.78
C VAL A 240 -2.55 -3.40 -4.03
N SER A 241 -3.37 -3.72 -3.01
CA SER A 241 -4.83 -3.72 -3.13
C SER A 241 -5.44 -2.32 -3.34
N LEU A 242 -4.73 -1.25 -2.94
CA LEU A 242 -5.20 0.12 -3.21
C LEU A 242 -5.17 0.45 -4.69
N ASP A 243 -4.11 0.05 -5.41
CA ASP A 243 -3.99 0.27 -6.84
C ASP A 243 -3.16 -0.80 -7.54
N PRO A 244 -3.78 -1.92 -7.93
CA PRO A 244 -3.05 -3.02 -8.56
C PRO A 244 -2.59 -2.70 -9.99
N ASN A 245 -3.02 -1.58 -10.57
CA ASN A 245 -2.69 -1.20 -11.94
C ASN A 245 -1.41 -0.37 -12.06
N LEU A 246 -0.86 0.14 -10.95
CA LEU A 246 0.39 0.88 -10.97
C LEU A 246 1.57 -0.05 -11.35
N PRO A 247 2.54 0.42 -12.16
CA PRO A 247 3.76 -0.33 -12.42
C PRO A 247 4.48 -0.76 -11.14
N GLY A 248 4.66 0.17 -10.19
CA GLY A 248 5.24 -0.10 -8.87
C GLY A 248 4.52 -1.21 -8.10
N SER A 249 3.18 -1.23 -8.15
CA SER A 249 2.39 -2.28 -7.50
C SER A 249 2.62 -3.67 -8.10
N GLN A 250 2.98 -3.78 -9.38
CA GLN A 250 3.27 -5.08 -10.00
C GLN A 250 4.61 -5.65 -9.52
N TYR A 251 5.62 -4.80 -9.29
CA TYR A 251 6.86 -5.22 -8.65
C TYR A 251 6.62 -5.62 -7.20
N LEU A 252 5.87 -4.80 -6.46
CA LEU A 252 5.55 -5.06 -5.06
C LEU A 252 4.72 -6.34 -4.89
N GLN A 253 3.75 -6.59 -5.78
CA GLN A 253 2.99 -7.84 -5.84
C GLN A 253 3.90 -9.04 -6.14
N GLY A 254 4.82 -8.89 -7.09
CA GLY A 254 5.79 -9.93 -7.43
C GLY A 254 6.66 -10.33 -6.24
N TRP A 255 7.06 -9.37 -5.40
CA TRP A 255 7.77 -9.64 -4.14
C TRP A 255 6.86 -10.25 -3.07
N ALA A 256 5.68 -9.66 -2.82
CA ALA A 256 4.82 -10.03 -1.70
C ALA A 256 4.21 -11.44 -1.85
N ILE A 257 3.95 -11.89 -3.09
CA ILE A 257 3.30 -13.17 -3.34
C ILE A 257 4.27 -14.36 -3.44
N GLU A 258 5.58 -14.14 -3.30
CA GLU A 258 6.56 -15.23 -3.31
C GLU A 258 6.26 -16.23 -2.16
N ASP A 259 6.43 -17.53 -2.43
CA ASP A 259 6.09 -18.58 -1.44
C ASP A 259 6.84 -18.40 -0.11
N ARG A 260 8.09 -17.94 -0.18
CA ARG A 260 8.92 -17.67 1.00
C ARG A 260 8.38 -16.56 1.90
N GLN A 261 7.59 -15.64 1.34
CA GLN A 261 6.98 -14.55 2.10
C GLN A 261 5.62 -14.92 2.67
N THR A 262 4.98 -15.98 2.16
CA THR A 262 3.63 -16.38 2.57
C THR A 262 3.57 -16.63 4.08
N ILE A 263 2.66 -15.93 4.77
CA ILE A 263 2.46 -16.09 6.21
C ILE A 263 1.65 -17.36 6.47
N ARG A 264 2.28 -18.36 7.10
CA ARG A 264 1.66 -19.67 7.40
C ARG A 264 1.12 -19.79 8.81
N GLU A 265 1.66 -19.01 9.74
CA GLU A 265 1.30 -19.03 11.15
C GLU A 265 1.36 -17.63 11.78
N GLY A 266 0.85 -17.50 13.01
CA GLY A 266 0.88 -16.23 13.73
C GLY A 266 -0.21 -15.22 13.32
N PRO A 267 -0.16 -13.99 13.87
CA PRO A 267 -1.23 -13.00 13.74
C PRO A 267 -1.47 -12.51 12.31
N GLY A 268 -0.46 -12.59 11.44
CA GLY A 268 -0.57 -12.13 10.05
C GLY A 268 -1.45 -13.01 9.14
N VAL A 269 -1.79 -14.24 9.53
CA VAL A 269 -2.51 -15.19 8.64
C VAL A 269 -3.88 -14.66 8.20
N ALA A 270 -4.64 -14.04 9.10
CA ALA A 270 -5.95 -13.47 8.76
C ALA A 270 -5.82 -12.28 7.79
N TYR A 271 -4.74 -11.51 7.93
CA TYR A 271 -4.43 -10.38 7.06
C TYR A 271 -3.96 -10.84 5.67
N GLU A 272 -3.13 -11.88 5.60
CA GLU A 272 -2.69 -12.53 4.36
C GLU A 272 -3.91 -12.99 3.55
N LEU A 273 -4.88 -13.63 4.22
CA LEU A 273 -6.13 -14.03 3.58
C LEU A 273 -6.91 -12.81 3.09
N LEU A 274 -7.06 -11.77 3.91
CA LEU A 274 -7.82 -10.57 3.56
C LEU A 274 -7.23 -9.81 2.36
N TRP A 275 -5.92 -9.60 2.34
CA TRP A 275 -5.27 -8.70 1.37
C TRP A 275 -4.63 -9.44 0.20
N GLY A 276 -4.06 -10.63 0.44
CA GLY A 276 -3.38 -11.41 -0.58
C GLY A 276 -4.30 -11.78 -1.75
N ASP A 277 -3.98 -11.29 -2.94
CA ASP A 277 -4.69 -11.65 -4.16
C ASP A 277 -3.70 -12.29 -5.15
N PRO A 278 -3.62 -13.63 -5.20
CA PRO A 278 -2.69 -14.33 -6.10
C PRO A 278 -3.09 -14.24 -7.57
N TYR A 279 -4.25 -13.64 -7.89
CA TYR A 279 -4.74 -13.48 -9.26
C TYR A 279 -4.34 -12.12 -9.87
N LEU A 280 -3.74 -11.23 -9.09
CA LEU A 280 -3.18 -9.98 -9.59
C LEU A 280 -1.87 -10.21 -10.35
N PRO A 281 -1.61 -9.46 -11.42
CA PRO A 281 -0.35 -9.56 -12.13
C PRO A 281 0.80 -9.09 -11.24
N GLY A 282 1.89 -9.86 -11.25
CA GLY A 282 3.15 -9.51 -10.63
C GLY A 282 4.29 -9.69 -11.61
N VAL A 283 5.30 -8.83 -11.52
CA VAL A 283 6.57 -8.97 -12.25
C VAL A 283 7.70 -9.14 -11.24
N GLY A 284 8.77 -9.84 -11.61
CA GLY A 284 9.90 -10.03 -10.71
C GLY A 284 10.46 -8.68 -10.26
N TYR A 285 10.45 -8.44 -8.94
CA TYR A 285 10.91 -7.17 -8.36
C TYR A 285 12.38 -6.87 -8.67
N GLN A 286 13.16 -7.90 -9.03
CA GLN A 286 14.53 -7.77 -9.48
C GLN A 286 14.67 -6.97 -10.78
N ASN A 287 13.56 -6.78 -11.52
CA ASN A 287 13.50 -5.95 -12.73
C ASN A 287 13.19 -4.47 -12.43
N LEU A 288 12.95 -4.11 -11.16
CA LEU A 288 12.84 -2.70 -10.73
C LEU A 288 14.25 -2.09 -10.75
N ASP A 289 14.39 -0.89 -11.33
CA ASP A 289 15.64 -0.14 -11.27
C ASP A 289 15.97 0.08 -9.79
N PRO A 290 17.16 -0.31 -9.30
CA PRO A 290 17.41 -0.43 -7.86
C PRO A 290 17.66 0.92 -7.18
N TRP A 291 16.95 1.98 -7.60
CA TRP A 291 16.97 3.28 -6.98
C TRP A 291 15.66 4.05 -7.25
N VAL A 292 15.28 4.91 -6.32
CA VAL A 292 14.19 5.89 -6.47
C VAL A 292 14.57 7.18 -5.77
N TYR A 293 14.30 8.30 -6.42
CA TYR A 293 14.51 9.65 -5.88
C TYR A 293 13.27 10.49 -6.13
N ASP A 294 12.66 10.96 -5.06
CA ASP A 294 11.40 11.71 -5.10
C ASP A 294 11.59 13.23 -4.98
N GLU A 295 10.49 13.96 -5.16
CA GLU A 295 10.45 15.43 -5.03
C GLU A 295 10.63 15.92 -3.59
N ALA A 296 10.45 15.06 -2.58
CA ALA A 296 10.66 15.41 -1.18
C ALA A 296 12.16 15.39 -0.80
N GLY A 297 13.01 14.89 -1.69
CA GLY A 297 14.45 14.72 -1.48
C GLY A 297 14.78 13.44 -0.73
N ARG A 298 14.04 12.35 -0.96
CA ARG A 298 14.36 11.03 -0.43
C ARG A 298 14.95 10.19 -1.56
N LEU A 299 16.14 9.64 -1.32
CA LEU A 299 16.80 8.69 -2.21
C LEU A 299 16.89 7.34 -1.49
N PHE A 300 16.36 6.30 -2.10
CA PHE A 300 16.63 4.91 -1.72
C PHE A 300 17.34 4.24 -2.88
N ALA A 301 18.46 3.56 -2.62
CA ALA A 301 19.21 2.91 -3.69
C ALA A 301 19.95 1.67 -3.18
N ARG A 302 20.13 0.69 -4.07
CA ARG A 302 20.88 -0.54 -3.83
C ARG A 302 21.67 -0.98 -5.05
N THR A 303 22.78 -1.69 -4.84
CA THR A 303 23.64 -2.12 -5.95
C THR A 303 23.05 -3.31 -6.72
N ASP A 304 22.26 -4.14 -6.04
CA ASP A 304 21.56 -5.32 -6.57
C ASP A 304 20.45 -5.72 -5.56
N TRP A 305 19.69 -6.78 -5.84
CA TRP A 305 18.65 -7.32 -4.97
C TRP A 305 19.11 -8.46 -4.04
N LYS A 306 20.43 -8.73 -4.00
CA LYS A 306 21.01 -9.77 -3.13
C LYS A 306 21.07 -9.31 -1.67
N PRO A 307 21.09 -10.25 -0.70
CA PRO A 307 21.22 -9.93 0.72
C PRO A 307 22.50 -9.14 1.07
N THR A 308 23.56 -9.28 0.26
CA THR A 308 24.85 -8.59 0.46
C THR A 308 24.97 -7.28 -0.32
N ALA A 309 23.90 -6.80 -0.95
CA ALA A 309 23.95 -5.58 -1.75
C ALA A 309 24.19 -4.35 -0.85
N CYS A 310 25.04 -3.43 -1.30
CA CYS A 310 25.14 -2.12 -0.67
C CYS A 310 23.80 -1.41 -0.84
N TRP A 311 23.19 -1.02 0.27
CA TRP A 311 21.93 -0.31 0.34
C TRP A 311 22.14 1.04 1.02
N ILE A 312 21.49 2.07 0.52
CA ILE A 312 21.53 3.42 1.08
C ILE A 312 20.13 4.03 1.12
N ALA A 313 19.89 4.83 2.15
CA ALA A 313 18.77 5.76 2.23
C ALA A 313 19.31 7.15 2.59
N ILE A 314 19.10 8.13 1.72
CA ILE A 314 19.43 9.54 1.98
C ILE A 314 18.14 10.31 2.07
N THR A 315 17.88 10.90 3.23
CA THR A 315 16.70 11.73 3.46
C THR A 315 17.10 12.98 4.24
N ARG A 316 16.14 13.87 4.52
CA ARG A 316 16.35 15.04 5.38
C ARG A 316 16.83 14.68 6.80
N SER A 317 16.55 13.47 7.29
CA SER A 317 17.01 13.02 8.62
C SER A 317 18.47 12.54 8.60
N GLY A 318 19.03 12.29 7.42
CA GLY A 318 20.42 11.86 7.23
C GLY A 318 20.57 10.67 6.29
N LEU A 319 21.73 10.04 6.39
CA LEU A 319 22.13 8.87 5.62
C LEU A 319 22.07 7.62 6.51
N ASP A 320 21.30 6.63 6.07
CA ASP A 320 21.38 5.24 6.54
C ASP A 320 22.00 4.37 5.43
N GLN A 321 22.74 3.33 5.82
CA GLN A 321 23.42 2.45 4.87
C GLN A 321 23.63 1.04 5.43
N GLU A 322 23.73 0.05 4.55
CA GLU A 322 24.06 -1.33 4.88
C GLU A 322 24.95 -1.95 3.80
N ASN A 323 25.90 -2.79 4.19
CA ASN A 323 26.77 -3.56 3.27
C ASN A 323 27.59 -2.73 2.25
N CYS A 324 27.74 -1.43 2.47
CA CYS A 324 28.46 -0.57 1.53
C CYS A 324 29.99 -0.61 1.73
N PRO A 325 30.78 -0.65 0.64
CA PRO A 325 32.23 -0.77 0.71
C PRO A 325 32.88 0.48 1.33
N ALA A 326 34.03 0.29 1.99
CA ALA A 326 34.80 1.44 2.48
C ALA A 326 35.16 2.39 1.32
N GLY A 327 35.02 3.69 1.53
CA GLY A 327 35.34 4.68 0.51
C GLY A 327 34.20 5.05 -0.45
N TRP A 328 33.03 4.41 -0.36
CA TRP A 328 31.90 4.68 -1.27
C TRP A 328 31.42 6.13 -1.19
N ARG A 329 31.58 6.78 -0.02
CA ARG A 329 31.15 8.17 0.19
C ARG A 329 32.08 9.20 -0.46
N GLN A 330 33.27 8.79 -0.85
CA GLN A 330 34.32 9.67 -1.36
C GLN A 330 34.46 9.58 -2.89
N ASN A 331 33.86 8.56 -3.50
CA ASN A 331 33.95 8.28 -4.93
C ASN A 331 32.55 8.19 -5.54
N PRO A 332 32.38 8.46 -6.84
CA PRO A 332 31.13 8.16 -7.53
C PRO A 332 30.73 6.69 -7.34
N ALA A 333 29.46 6.45 -6.98
CA ALA A 333 28.90 5.12 -6.75
C ALA A 333 27.69 4.89 -7.67
N THR A 334 27.59 3.71 -8.27
CA THR A 334 26.52 3.37 -9.22
C THR A 334 25.51 2.41 -8.59
N PHE A 335 24.23 2.69 -8.80
CA PHE A 335 23.08 1.93 -8.35
C PHE A 335 22.12 1.77 -9.55
N GLY A 336 22.18 0.63 -10.24
CA GLY A 336 21.45 0.45 -11.49
C GLY A 336 21.85 1.48 -12.54
N HIS A 337 20.86 2.24 -13.04
CA HIS A 337 21.09 3.33 -14.01
C HIS A 337 21.30 4.70 -13.34
N MET A 338 21.61 4.76 -12.04
CA MET A 338 21.92 5.99 -11.35
C MET A 338 23.35 6.02 -10.83
N THR A 339 24.05 7.13 -11.03
CA THR A 339 25.35 7.42 -10.43
C THR A 339 25.24 8.55 -9.41
N LEU A 340 25.61 8.23 -8.18
CA LEU A 340 25.65 9.12 -7.03
C LEU A 340 27.05 9.74 -6.90
N ILE A 341 27.15 11.06 -7.07
CA ILE A 341 28.41 11.80 -7.18
C ILE A 341 28.61 12.62 -5.90
N PRO A 342 29.58 12.27 -5.03
CA PRO A 342 29.82 13.05 -3.82
C PRO A 342 30.51 14.37 -4.13
N LEU A 343 30.01 15.46 -3.55
CA LEU A 343 30.71 16.74 -3.53
C LEU A 343 31.68 16.77 -2.34
N THR A 344 32.91 16.31 -2.57
CA THR A 344 33.98 16.26 -1.54
C THR A 344 34.88 17.50 -1.54
N GLN A 345 34.77 18.33 -2.57
CA GLN A 345 35.52 19.57 -2.76
C GLN A 345 34.54 20.66 -3.24
N PRO A 346 34.91 21.96 -3.16
CA PRO A 346 34.04 23.04 -3.61
C PRO A 346 33.54 22.88 -5.05
N CYS A 347 34.29 22.15 -5.88
CA CYS A 347 33.87 21.76 -7.20
C CYS A 347 34.27 20.32 -7.50
N THR A 348 33.44 19.61 -8.27
CA THR A 348 33.71 18.27 -8.77
C THR A 348 33.53 18.21 -10.29
N ILE A 349 34.20 17.26 -10.94
CA ILE A 349 34.01 16.97 -12.36
C ILE A 349 32.96 15.88 -12.46
N VAL A 350 31.90 16.13 -13.24
CA VAL A 350 30.87 15.13 -13.54
C VAL A 350 31.49 14.06 -14.43
N PRO A 351 31.48 12.79 -14.01
CA PRO A 351 32.01 11.70 -14.82
C PRO A 351 31.22 11.56 -16.13
N PRO A 352 31.85 11.07 -17.21
CA PRO A 352 31.11 10.70 -18.43
C PRO A 352 30.01 9.70 -18.10
N ARG A 353 28.83 9.88 -18.71
CA ARG A 353 27.63 9.08 -18.43
C ARG A 353 26.91 8.68 -19.71
N ASN A 354 26.13 7.60 -19.62
CA ASN A 354 25.28 7.18 -20.74
C ASN A 354 24.02 8.05 -20.84
N ASN A 355 23.39 8.12 -22.02
CA ASN A 355 22.21 8.96 -22.27
C ASN A 355 21.00 8.63 -21.38
N ASN A 356 20.94 7.43 -20.81
CA ASN A 356 19.86 6.95 -19.96
C ASN A 356 20.24 6.90 -18.47
N GLU A 357 21.42 7.40 -18.11
CA GLU A 357 21.93 7.35 -16.75
C GLU A 357 21.52 8.60 -15.97
N ALA A 358 20.82 8.40 -14.85
CA ALA A 358 20.57 9.45 -13.90
C ALA A 358 21.86 9.77 -13.12
N ALA A 359 22.12 11.04 -12.86
CA ALA A 359 23.21 11.44 -11.97
C ALA A 359 22.64 12.31 -10.86
N ILE A 360 23.01 12.01 -9.62
CA ILE A 360 22.62 12.77 -8.44
C ILE A 360 23.88 13.21 -7.74
N MET A 361 24.05 14.52 -7.56
CA MET A 361 25.09 15.05 -6.69
C MET A 361 24.58 15.05 -5.25
N TRP A 362 25.43 14.69 -4.30
CA TRP A 362 25.07 14.64 -2.89
C TRP A 362 26.21 15.14 -2.00
N ASN A 363 25.96 15.15 -0.68
CA ASN A 363 26.85 15.74 0.31
C ASN A 363 27.05 17.26 0.11
N VAL A 364 26.00 17.91 -0.38
CA VAL A 364 25.89 19.37 -0.49
C VAL A 364 25.16 19.88 0.76
N HIS A 365 25.37 21.13 1.18
CA HIS A 365 24.53 21.68 2.25
C HIS A 365 23.06 21.77 1.78
N PRO A 366 22.07 21.55 2.67
CA PRO A 366 20.66 21.73 2.34
C PRO A 366 20.42 23.12 1.77
N HIS A 367 19.63 23.22 0.68
CA HIS A 367 19.30 24.48 0.01
C HIS A 367 20.51 25.27 -0.54
N GLN A 368 21.67 24.63 -0.66
CA GLN A 368 22.84 25.31 -1.19
C GLN A 368 22.72 25.51 -2.70
N SER A 369 23.08 26.70 -3.15
CA SER A 369 23.18 27.00 -4.58
C SER A 369 24.36 26.25 -5.21
N ILE A 370 24.10 25.67 -6.38
CA ILE A 370 25.01 24.88 -7.19
C ILE A 370 25.14 25.57 -8.54
N SER A 371 26.36 25.87 -8.95
CA SER A 371 26.67 26.42 -10.27
C SER A 371 27.24 25.36 -11.20
N TYR A 372 26.79 25.35 -12.45
CA TYR A 372 27.19 24.35 -13.45
C TYR A 372 27.18 24.96 -14.86
N LEU A 373 27.72 24.22 -15.83
CA LEU A 373 27.66 24.58 -17.24
C LEU A 373 26.63 23.71 -17.97
N ASP A 374 25.70 24.36 -18.66
CA ASP A 374 24.79 23.73 -19.62
C ASP A 374 25.01 24.35 -21.00
N LYS A 375 25.43 23.53 -21.99
CA LYS A 375 25.69 23.99 -23.37
C LYS A 375 26.56 25.26 -23.40
N LYS A 376 27.58 25.30 -22.53
CA LYS A 376 28.52 26.43 -22.32
C LYS A 376 27.92 27.69 -21.68
N ARG A 377 26.67 27.67 -21.22
CA ARG A 377 26.07 28.72 -20.40
C ARG A 377 26.21 28.36 -18.92
N LYS A 378 26.56 29.35 -18.10
CA LYS A 378 26.60 29.19 -16.65
C LYS A 378 25.17 29.25 -16.12
N GLU A 379 24.76 28.17 -15.48
CA GLU A 379 23.45 28.03 -14.85
C GLU A 379 23.63 27.84 -13.34
N ALA A 380 22.54 28.03 -12.59
CA ALA A 380 22.47 27.75 -11.17
C ALA A 380 21.26 26.87 -10.86
N ALA A 381 21.39 26.03 -9.84
CA ALA A 381 20.32 25.24 -9.26
C ALA A 381 20.47 25.23 -7.74
N GLU A 382 19.50 24.68 -7.04
CA GLU A 382 19.50 24.55 -5.59
C GLU A 382 19.47 23.06 -5.21
N ALA A 383 20.28 22.68 -4.22
CA ALA A 383 20.17 21.36 -3.60
C ALA A 383 18.86 21.27 -2.80
N ASP A 384 18.29 20.07 -2.72
CA ASP A 384 17.12 19.81 -1.90
C ASP A 384 17.45 19.89 -0.40
N ALA A 385 16.41 19.68 0.42
CA ALA A 385 16.52 19.70 1.88
C ALA A 385 17.38 18.56 2.46
N ALA A 386 17.70 17.52 1.66
CA ALA A 386 18.61 16.44 2.03
C ALA A 386 20.04 16.68 1.52
N GLY A 387 20.31 17.81 0.85
CA GLY A 387 21.62 18.11 0.30
C GLY A 387 21.93 17.33 -0.97
N MET A 388 20.90 16.95 -1.73
CA MET A 388 21.03 16.28 -3.02
C MET A 388 20.54 17.17 -4.16
N TRP A 389 21.08 16.94 -5.35
CA TRP A 389 20.64 17.62 -6.57
C TRP A 389 20.73 16.66 -7.76
N ARG A 390 19.59 16.44 -8.43
CA ARG A 390 19.54 15.65 -9.66
C ARG A 390 20.08 16.48 -10.83
N LEU A 391 21.14 15.99 -11.47
CA LEU A 391 21.77 16.67 -12.60
C LEU A 391 20.87 16.58 -13.84
N PRO A 392 20.58 17.70 -14.53
CA PRO A 392 19.99 17.69 -15.86
C PRO A 392 20.86 16.87 -16.83
N GLY A 393 20.25 16.14 -17.78
CA GLY A 393 20.94 15.17 -18.64
C GLY A 393 22.04 15.75 -19.56
N ASN A 394 22.03 17.06 -19.78
CA ASN A 394 22.96 17.84 -20.60
C ASN A 394 24.12 18.49 -19.83
N VAL A 395 24.19 18.32 -18.51
CA VAL A 395 25.29 18.85 -17.71
C VAL A 395 26.56 18.02 -17.94
N GLU A 396 27.65 18.71 -18.26
CA GLU A 396 28.98 18.14 -18.45
C GLU A 396 30.04 19.05 -17.78
N GLY A 397 31.17 18.45 -17.40
CA GLY A 397 32.31 19.19 -16.88
C GLY A 397 32.20 19.51 -15.39
N LYS A 398 32.53 20.75 -15.01
CA LYS A 398 32.75 21.15 -13.61
C LYS A 398 31.47 21.69 -12.99
N VAL A 399 31.08 21.12 -11.85
CA VAL A 399 29.98 21.58 -10.99
C VAL A 399 30.56 22.10 -9.69
N CYS A 400 30.11 23.25 -9.22
CA CYS A 400 30.63 23.92 -8.03
C CYS A 400 29.52 24.33 -7.08
N ALA A 401 29.66 24.02 -5.80
CA ALA A 401 28.83 24.64 -4.77
C ALA A 401 29.24 26.11 -4.61
N THR A 402 28.27 27.01 -4.60
CA THR A 402 28.52 28.43 -4.29
C THR A 402 28.47 28.61 -2.78
N GLN A 403 29.43 29.39 -2.26
CA GLN A 403 29.46 29.81 -0.85
C GLN A 403 28.37 30.82 -0.54
#